data_AF-A0A1X1K271-F1
#
_entry.id   AF-A0A1X1K271-F1
#
_cell.length_a   1.000
_cell.length_b   1.000
_cell.length_c   1.000
_cell.angle_alpha   90.00
_cell.angle_beta   90.00
_cell.angle_gamma   90.00
#
_symmetry.space_group_name_H-M   'P 1'
#
loop_
_entity.id
_entity.type
_entity.pdbx_description
1 polymer ?
#
loop_
_entity_poly.entity_id
_entity_poly.type
_entity_poly.pdbx_seq_one_letter_code
_entity_poly.pdbx_strand_id
1 'polypeptide(L)' 'MNKIKTDMQCPFCGECATRYVFPTQSRLRCYVCDMVLFLRYIDDDPEAIDERGFGRLAYDPYRNNEEIMELNKVFG' A
#
# COMPACT_ATOMS: atom_id res chain seq x y z
N MET A 1 3.51 15.57 -12.78
CA MET A 1 2.82 14.31 -12.41
C MET A 1 2.04 14.55 -11.13
N ASN A 2 0.75 14.22 -11.13
CA ASN A 2 -0.10 14.39 -9.96
C ASN A 2 0.14 13.26 -8.95
N LYS A 3 0.11 13.58 -7.66
CA LYS A 3 0.24 12.57 -6.58
C LYS A 3 -1.07 11.82 -6.42
N ILE A 4 -1.00 10.53 -6.12
CA ILE A 4 -2.17 9.66 -5.93
C ILE A 4 -2.52 9.61 -4.45
N LYS A 5 -3.79 9.82 -4.12
CA LYS A 5 -4.32 9.69 -2.76
C LYS A 5 -4.24 8.21 -2.34
N THR A 6 -3.58 7.95 -1.23
CA THR A 6 -3.26 6.62 -0.72
C THR A 6 -3.79 6.46 0.69
N ASP A 7 -4.52 5.36 0.93
CA ASP A 7 -4.95 4.98 2.26
C ASP A 7 -3.83 4.19 2.94
N MET A 8 -3.26 4.74 4.00
CA MET A 8 -2.22 4.09 4.77
C MET A 8 -2.83 3.47 6.02
N GLN A 9 -2.63 2.17 6.19
CA GLN A 9 -3.06 1.43 7.37
C GLN A 9 -1.86 0.61 7.84
N CYS A 10 -1.18 1.06 8.89
CA CYS A 10 0.06 0.44 9.35
C CYS A 10 -0.24 -0.79 10.22
N PRO A 11 0.07 -2.02 9.77
CA PRO A 11 -0.20 -3.22 10.56
C PRO A 11 0.73 -3.36 11.77
N PHE A 12 1.82 -2.58 11.85
CA PHE A 12 2.80 -2.67 12.93
C PHE A 12 2.44 -1.83 14.17
N CYS A 13 1.85 -0.65 13.97
CA CYS A 13 1.51 0.27 15.06
C CYS A 13 0.03 0.67 15.11
N GLY A 14 -0.79 0.21 14.17
CA GLY A 14 -2.22 0.51 14.10
C GLY A 14 -2.56 1.90 13.55
N GLU A 15 -1.56 2.71 13.21
CA GLU A 15 -1.77 4.05 12.68
C GLU A 15 -2.40 4.03 11.28
N CYS A 16 -3.45 4.83 11.10
CA CYS A 16 -4.15 5.00 9.83
C CYS A 16 -4.11 6.46 9.38
N ALA A 17 -3.73 6.72 8.13
CA ALA A 17 -3.61 8.07 7.61
C ALA A 17 -3.85 8.17 6.09
N THR A 18 -4.32 9.33 5.63
CA THR A 18 -4.29 9.66 4.20
C THR A 18 -2.90 10.18 3.80
N ARG A 19 -2.31 9.60 2.76
CA ARG A 19 -1.03 10.04 2.18
C ARG A 19 -1.17 10.34 0.70
N TYR A 20 -0.20 11.05 0.15
CA TYR A 20 -0.10 11.34 -1.28
C TYR A 20 1.25 10.86 -1.80
N VAL A 21 1.23 9.89 -2.72
CA VAL A 21 2.44 9.24 -3.24
C VAL A 21 2.59 9.51 -4.72
N PHE A 22 3.82 9.44 -5.24
CA PHE A 22 4.03 9.50 -6.67
C PHE A 22 3.58 8.19 -7.34
N PRO A 23 3.08 8.22 -8.59
CA PRO A 23 2.73 7.01 -9.34
C PRO A 23 3.88 5.99 -9.43
N THR A 24 5.12 6.45 -9.53
CA THR A 24 6.34 5.62 -9.61
C THR A 24 6.81 5.08 -8.26
N GLN A 25 6.22 5.53 -7.15
CA GLN A 25 6.61 5.08 -5.82
C GLN A 25 6.08 3.67 -5.55
N SER A 26 6.90 2.79 -4.97
CA SER A 26 6.49 1.40 -4.66
C SER A 26 6.25 1.14 -3.16
N ARG A 27 6.69 2.06 -2.30
CA ARG A 27 6.65 1.93 -0.84
C ARG A 27 6.59 3.28 -0.15
N LEU A 28 6.08 3.34 1.08
CA LEU A 28 6.20 4.48 1.97
C LEU A 28 6.63 4.02 3.38
N ARG A 29 7.12 4.95 4.21
CA ARG A 29 7.37 4.66 5.63
C ARG A 29 6.21 5.18 6.48
N CYS A 30 5.80 4.38 7.44
CA CYS A 30 4.92 4.84 8.51
C CYS A 30 5.61 5.96 9.28
N TYR A 31 4.95 7.09 9.47
CA TYR A 31 5.55 8.23 10.17
C TYR A 31 5.61 8.09 11.68
N VAL A 32 4.95 7.07 12.23
CA VAL A 32 4.92 6.79 13.68
C VAL A 32 5.97 5.77 14.06
N CYS A 33 6.04 4.64 13.35
CA CYS A 33 6.95 3.53 13.69
C CYS A 33 8.07 3.30 12.67
N ASP A 34 8.19 4.14 11.64
CA ASP A 34 9.21 4.06 10.58
C ASP A 34 9.23 2.77 9.73
N MET A 35 8.32 1.83 9.99
CA MET A 35 8.20 0.60 9.22
C MET A 35 7.79 0.87 7.78
N VAL A 36 8.36 0.08 6.86
CA VAL A 36 8.10 0.18 5.43
C VAL A 36 6.76 -0.51 5.11
N LEU A 37 5.91 0.19 4.36
CA LEU A 37 4.64 -0.29 3.85
C LEU A 37 4.70 -0.28 2.32
N PHE A 38 4.42 -1.43 1.70
CA PHE A 38 4.40 -1.52 0.25
C PHE A 38 3.07 -1.01 -0.30
N LEU A 39 3.15 -0.33 -1.43
CA LEU A 39 1.99 0.29 -2.08
C LEU A 39 1.37 -0.67 -3.07
N ARG A 40 0.06 -0.89 -2.97
CA ARG A 40 -0.76 -1.61 -3.95
C ARG A 40 -1.72 -0.63 -4.63
N TYR A 41 -2.05 -0.87 -5.89
CA TYR A 41 -3.23 -0.23 -6.48
C TYR A 41 -4.48 -0.87 -5.88
N ILE A 42 -5.57 -0.13 -5.85
CA ILE A 42 -6.85 -0.67 -5.38
C ILE A 42 -7.39 -1.73 -6.34
N ASP A 43 -7.08 -1.57 -7.63
CA ASP A 43 -7.52 -2.38 -8.77
C ASP A 43 -6.33 -2.62 -9.73
N ASP A 44 -6.53 -3.43 -10.76
CA ASP A 44 -5.56 -3.67 -11.83
C ASP A 44 -5.40 -2.46 -12.75
N ASP A 45 -6.42 -1.61 -12.86
CA ASP A 45 -6.33 -0.30 -13.51
C ASP A 45 -5.63 0.74 -12.61
N PRO A 46 -4.44 1.26 -12.98
CA PRO A 46 -3.72 2.26 -12.19
C PRO A 46 -4.44 3.61 -12.05
N GLU A 47 -5.46 3.88 -12.86
CA GLU A 47 -6.29 5.08 -12.78
C GLU A 47 -7.54 4.91 -11.91
N ALA A 48 -7.85 3.67 -11.49
CA ALA A 48 -9.00 3.40 -10.63
C ALA A 48 -8.90 4.11 -9.28
N ILE A 49 -10.04 4.60 -8.80
CA ILE A 49 -10.21 5.14 -7.45
C ILE A 49 -11.43 4.51 -6.77
N ASP A 50 -11.36 4.36 -5.45
CA ASP A 50 -12.48 3.87 -4.66
C ASP A 50 -13.52 4.97 -4.44
N GLU A 51 -14.65 4.63 -3.80
CA GLU A 51 -15.71 5.59 -3.46
C GLU A 51 -15.23 6.76 -2.57
N ARG A 52 -14.08 6.62 -1.90
CA ARG A 52 -13.45 7.60 -1.02
C ARG A 52 -12.32 8.37 -1.73
N GLY A 53 -12.09 8.09 -3.02
CA GLY A 53 -11.12 8.73 -3.89
C GLY A 53 -9.67 8.24 -3.71
N PHE A 54 -9.44 7.09 -3.09
CA PHE A 54 -8.12 6.48 -2.96
C PHE A 54 -7.81 5.61 -4.18
N GLY A 55 -6.66 5.83 -4.79
CA GLY A 55 -6.17 4.96 -5.88
C GLY A 55 -5.18 3.90 -5.41
N ARG A 56 -4.67 4.03 -4.18
CA ARG A 56 -3.67 3.11 -3.63
C ARG A 56 -3.89 2.79 -2.17
N LEU A 57 -3.40 1.62 -1.78
CA LEU A 57 -3.35 1.14 -0.40
C LEU A 57 -1.90 0.97 0.03
N ALA A 58 -1.57 1.43 1.24
CA ALA A 58 -0.31 1.19 1.92
C ALA A 58 -0.58 0.35 3.17
N TYR A 59 -0.78 -0.94 2.94
CA TYR A 59 -1.15 -1.92 3.96
C TYR A 59 -0.18 -3.10 4.00
N ASP A 60 0.40 -3.46 2.86
CA ASP A 60 1.11 -4.72 2.69
C ASP A 60 2.53 -4.67 3.28
N PRO A 61 2.81 -5.39 4.38
CA PRO A 61 4.13 -5.44 4.98
C PRO A 61 5.03 -6.52 4.34
N TYR A 62 4.46 -7.43 3.54
CA TYR A 62 5.11 -8.68 3.12
C TYR A 62 5.06 -8.94 1.61
N ARG A 63 4.68 -7.95 0.79
CA ARG A 63 4.56 -8.10 -0.67
C ARG A 63 5.76 -8.79 -1.35
N ASN A 64 6.95 -8.60 -0.78
CA ASN A 64 8.22 -9.17 -1.28
C ASN A 64 8.88 -10.13 -0.28
N ASN A 65 8.15 -10.64 0.72
CA ASN A 65 8.62 -11.70 1.58
C ASN A 65 8.43 -13.04 0.84
N GLU A 66 9.53 -13.74 0.56
CA GLU A 66 9.52 -14.95 -0.27
C GLU A 66 8.62 -16.06 0.30
N GLU A 67 8.63 -16.27 1.61
CA GLU A 67 7.77 -17.27 2.28
C GLU A 67 6.28 -16.95 2.12
N ILE A 68 5.91 -15.67 2.31
CA ILE A 68 4.53 -15.21 2.14
C ILE A 68 4.12 -15.29 0.66
N MET A 69 5.03 -14.97 -0.27
CA MET A 69 4.77 -15.11 -1.71
C MET A 69 4.54 -16.57 -2.11
N GLU A 70 5.29 -17.52 -1.54
CA GLU A 70 5.07 -18.94 -1.76
C GLU A 70 3.74 -19.42 -1.17
N LEU A 71 3.40 -19.01 0.05
CA LEU A 71 2.11 -19.32 0.66
C LEU A 71 0.94 -18.78 -0.17
N ASN A 72 1.03 -17.54 -0.66
CA ASN A 72 -0.01 -16.96 -1.51
C ASN A 72 -0.17 -17.69 -2.87
N LYS A 73 0.87 -18.34 -3.41
CA LYS A 73 0.71 -19.17 -4.62
C LYS A 73 -0.12 -20.44 -4.38
N VAL A 74 -0.13 -20.94 -3.15
CA VAL A 74 -0.81 -22.18 -2.77
C VAL A 74 -2.24 -21.90 -2.31
N PHE A 75 -2.45 -20.78 -1.60
CA PHE A 75 -3.72 -20.49 -0.92
C PHE A 75 -4.46 -19.25 -1.44
N GLY A 76 -3.87 -18.48 -2.36
CA GLY A 76 -4.41 -17.23 -2.90
C GLY A 76 -5.22 -17.41 -4.18
#